data_AF-A0A1I5I7Y6-F1
#
_entry.id   AF-A0A1I5I7Y6-F1
#
_cell.length_a   1.000
_cell.length_b   1.000
_cell.length_c   1.000
_cell.angle_alpha   90.00
_cell.angle_beta   90.00
_cell.angle_gamma   90.00
#
_symmetry.space_group_name_H-M   'P 1'
#
loop_
_entity.id
_entity.type
_entity.pdbx_description
1 polymer ?
#
loop_
_entity_poly.entity_id
_entity_poly.type
_entity_poly.pdbx_seq_one_letter_code
_entity_poly.pdbx_strand_id
1 'polypeptide(L)' 'MNAQDDEQFASSPIGQTCRRLRAEFPGTDPSEISTLAEYCRAELSGIPDEAVPELLERLVRARLLDTTGTEQP' A
#
# COMPACT_ATOMS: atom_id res chain seq x y z
N MET A 1 3.30 -25.54 -5.68
CA MET A 1 3.45 -24.13 -5.26
C MET A 1 2.07 -23.49 -5.33
N ASN A 2 1.56 -22.98 -4.21
CA ASN A 2 0.17 -22.51 -4.09
C ASN A 2 -0.05 -21.21 -4.89
N ALA A 3 -0.92 -21.26 -5.90
CA ALA A 3 -1.47 -20.07 -6.58
C ALA A 3 -2.56 -19.36 -5.74
N GLN A 4 -2.89 -19.92 -4.57
CA GLN A 4 -4.02 -19.49 -3.75
C GLN A 4 -3.72 -18.29 -2.85
N ASP A 5 -2.45 -17.93 -2.70
CA ASP A 5 -1.99 -16.79 -1.87
C ASP A 5 -2.24 -15.43 -2.57
N ASP A 6 -2.19 -15.40 -3.91
CA ASP A 6 -2.37 -14.18 -4.71
C ASP A 6 -3.84 -13.71 -4.73
N GLU A 7 -4.80 -14.64 -4.79
CA GLU A 7 -6.24 -14.33 -4.82
C GLU A 7 -6.79 -13.89 -3.46
N GLN A 8 -6.25 -14.42 -2.36
CA GLN A 8 -6.63 -13.98 -1.00
C GLN A 8 -6.07 -12.59 -0.68
N PHE A 9 -4.85 -12.28 -1.14
CA PHE A 9 -4.33 -10.91 -1.06
C PHE A 9 -5.13 -9.96 -1.96
N ALA A 10 -5.47 -10.36 -3.20
CA ALA A 10 -6.22 -9.53 -4.13
C ALA A 10 -7.66 -9.21 -3.68
N SER A 11 -8.31 -10.13 -2.95
CA SER A 11 -9.67 -9.93 -2.41
C SER A 11 -9.67 -9.27 -1.02
N SER A 12 -8.51 -9.20 -0.36
CA SER A 12 -8.37 -8.50 0.92
C SER A 12 -8.40 -6.98 0.72
N PRO A 13 -8.93 -6.22 1.69
CA PRO A 13 -8.97 -4.75 1.63
C PRO A 13 -7.58 -4.15 1.36
N ILE A 14 -6.52 -4.76 1.91
CA ILE A 14 -5.11 -4.36 1.70
C ILE A 14 -4.68 -4.50 0.23
N GLY A 15 -4.99 -5.63 -0.42
CA GLY A 15 -4.60 -5.84 -1.82
C GLY A 15 -5.43 -5.00 -2.79
N GLN A 16 -6.70 -4.73 -2.48
CA GLN A 16 -7.48 -3.75 -3.25
C GLN A 16 -6.89 -2.34 -3.17
N THR A 17 -6.50 -1.90 -1.97
CA THR A 17 -5.79 -0.62 -1.77
C THR A 17 -4.48 -0.58 -2.56
N CYS A 18 -3.64 -1.61 -2.44
CA CYS A 18 -2.36 -1.68 -3.16
C CYS A 18 -2.55 -1.67 -4.68
N ARG A 19 -3.56 -2.38 -5.21
CA ARG A 19 -3.90 -2.36 -6.63
C ARG A 19 -4.35 -0.97 -7.10
N ARG A 20 -5.11 -0.23 -6.30
CA ARG A 20 -5.51 1.16 -6.60
C ARG A 20 -4.32 2.10 -6.60
N LEU A 21 -3.46 2.01 -5.60
CA LEU A 21 -2.23 2.80 -5.52
C LEU A 21 -1.33 2.55 -6.75
N ARG A 22 -1.13 1.30 -7.16
CA ARG A 22 -0.37 0.97 -8.39
C ARG A 22 -0.98 1.58 -9.65
N ALA A 23 -2.30 1.70 -9.72
CA ALA A 23 -2.98 2.34 -10.84
C ALA A 23 -2.87 3.88 -10.80
N GLU A 24 -2.89 4.49 -9.60
CA GLU A 24 -2.71 5.94 -9.43
C GLU A 24 -1.24 6.37 -9.61
N PHE A 25 -0.29 5.50 -9.28
CA PHE A 25 1.15 5.75 -9.34
C PHE A 25 1.85 4.83 -10.37
N PRO A 26 1.56 4.95 -11.67
CA PRO A 26 2.14 4.07 -12.69
C PRO A 26 3.65 4.28 -12.89
N GLY A 27 4.22 5.37 -12.38
CA GLY A 27 5.66 5.66 -12.42
C GLY A 27 6.43 5.14 -11.20
N THR A 28 5.74 4.58 -10.21
CA THR A 28 6.36 4.04 -8.99
C THR A 28 6.51 2.53 -9.12
N ASP A 29 7.68 2.03 -8.71
CA ASP A 29 7.94 0.60 -8.70
C ASP A 29 6.91 -0.17 -7.85
N PRO A 30 6.29 -1.22 -8.40
CA PRO A 30 5.27 -1.99 -7.69
C PRO A 30 5.82 -2.66 -6.42
N SER A 31 7.12 -3.00 -6.41
CA SER A 31 7.82 -3.52 -5.22
C SER A 31 7.92 -2.47 -4.11
N GLU A 32 8.12 -1.20 -4.46
CA GLU A 32 8.17 -0.10 -3.49
C GLU A 32 6.78 0.11 -2.84
N ILE A 33 5.72 0.08 -3.66
CA ILE A 33 4.34 0.18 -3.16
C ILE A 33 4.02 -0.98 -2.21
N SER A 34 4.39 -2.22 -2.56
CA SER A 34 4.20 -3.38 -1.69
C SER A 34 4.99 -3.25 -0.38
N THR A 35 6.26 -2.84 -0.45
CA THR A 35 7.12 -2.66 0.73
C THR A 35 6.54 -1.59 1.68
N LEU A 36 6.11 -0.45 1.12
CA LEU A 36 5.45 0.61 1.89
C LEU A 36 4.13 0.12 2.49
N ALA A 37 3.35 -0.67 1.76
CA ALA A 37 2.10 -1.22 2.26
C ALA A 37 2.33 -2.19 3.43
N GLU A 38 3.33 -3.06 3.37
CA GLU A 38 3.70 -3.94 4.48
C GLU A 38 4.18 -3.16 5.70
N TYR A 39 5.06 -2.16 5.49
CA TYR A 39 5.54 -1.29 6.56
C TYR A 39 4.40 -0.55 7.25
N CYS A 40 3.53 0.09 6.46
CA CYS A 40 2.37 0.82 6.99
C CYS A 40 1.37 -0.14 7.65
N ARG A 41 1.21 -1.38 7.16
CA ARG A 41 0.37 -2.39 7.82
C ARG A 41 0.90 -2.76 9.20
N ALA A 42 2.22 -2.85 9.36
CA ALA A 42 2.87 -3.08 10.64
C ALA A 42 2.66 -1.90 11.61
N GLU A 43 2.77 -0.66 11.14
CA GLU A 43 2.46 0.53 11.95
C GLU A 43 0.98 0.57 12.36
N LEU A 44 0.08 0.08 11.50
CA LEU A 44 -1.36 -0.02 11.74
C LEU A 44 -1.76 -1.33 12.44
N SER A 45 -0.82 -2.12 12.98
CA SER A 45 -1.13 -3.42 13.59
C SER A 45 -2.09 -3.33 14.79
N GLY A 46 -2.23 -2.15 15.41
CA GLY A 46 -3.19 -1.90 16.49
C GLY A 46 -4.56 -1.34 16.03
N ILE A 47 -4.75 -1.15 14.73
CA ILE A 47 -5.97 -0.60 14.13
C ILE A 47 -6.86 -1.75 13.66
N PRO A 48 -8.18 -1.69 13.89
CA PRO A 48 -9.11 -2.71 13.40
C PRO A 48 -9.11 -2.76 11.87
N ASP A 49 -9.17 -3.98 11.32
CA ASP A 49 -9.08 -4.24 9.87
C ASP A 49 -10.10 -3.46 9.02
N GLU A 50 -11.20 -2.99 9.62
CA GLU A 50 -12.19 -2.12 8.96
C GLU A 50 -11.63 -0.73 8.57
N ALA A 51 -10.72 -0.17 9.38
CA ALA A 51 -10.13 1.15 9.18
C ALA A 51 -8.72 1.10 8.57
N VAL A 52 -8.08 -0.09 8.59
CA VAL A 52 -6.76 -0.33 7.99
C VAL A 52 -6.67 0.10 6.52
N PRO A 53 -7.59 -0.26 5.59
CA PRO A 53 -7.41 0.09 4.18
C PRO A 53 -7.38 1.59 3.90
N GLU A 54 -8.26 2.37 4.53
CA GLU A 54 -8.30 3.83 4.34
C GLU A 54 -7.05 4.51 4.91
N LEU A 55 -6.60 4.08 6.09
CA LEU A 55 -5.39 4.62 6.71
C LEU A 55 -4.14 4.20 5.94
N LEU A 56 -4.08 2.95 5.50
CA LEU A 56 -3.01 2.40 4.68
C LEU A 56 -2.87 3.19 3.38
N GLU A 57 -3.98 3.43 2.68
CA GLU A 57 -3.98 4.20 1.43
C GLU A 57 -3.39 5.60 1.67
N ARG A 58 -3.85 6.29 2.72
CA ARG A 58 -3.37 7.64 3.06
C ARG A 58 -1.90 7.66 3.43
N LEU A 59 -1.43 6.69 4.22
CA LEU A 59 -0.03 6.57 4.65
C LEU A 59 0.91 6.28 3.48
N VAL A 60 0.56 5.28 2.65
CA VAL A 60 1.36 4.91 1.48
C VAL A 60 1.36 6.07 0.49
N ARG A 61 0.21 6.71 0.22
CA ARG A 61 0.13 7.87 -0.65
C ARG A 61 0.99 9.04 -0.14
N ALA A 62 0.95 9.33 1.17
CA ALA A 62 1.77 10.38 1.76
C ALA A 62 3.27 10.07 1.62
N ARG A 63 3.68 8.82 1.84
CA ARG A 63 5.07 8.39 1.65
C ARG A 63 5.51 8.47 0.19
N LEU A 64 4.67 8.05 -0.76
CA LEU A 64 4.97 8.15 -2.18
C LEU A 64 5.09 9.59 -2.66
N LEU A 65 4.24 10.48 -2.16
CA LEU A 65 4.31 11.91 -2.47
C LEU A 65 5.52 12.58 -1.82
N ASP A 66 5.92 12.15 -0.63
CA ASP A 66 7.15 12.60 0.03
C ASP A 66 8.38 12.16 -0.78
N THR A 67 8.47 10.89 -1.17
CA THR A 67 9.61 10.38 -1.95
C THR A 67 9.68 10.94 -3.37
N THR A 68 8.55 11.28 -3.99
CA THR A 68 8.50 11.89 -5.32
C THR A 68 8.54 13.42 -5.30
N GLY A 69 8.27 14.04 -4.15
CA GLY A 69 8.06 15.48 -3.98
C GLY A 69 9.23 16.24 -3.36
N THR A 70 10.32 15.59 -2.96
CA THR A 70 11.51 16.27 -2.45
C THR A 70 12.50 16.64 -3.56
N GLU A 71 12.12 17.57 -4.45
CA GLU A 71 13.06 18.63 -4.80
C GLU A 71 13.13 19.55 -3.57
N GLN A 72 14.11 19.28 -2.71
CA GLN A 72 14.40 20.02 -1.48
C GLN A 72 14.94 21.42 -1.83
N PRO A 73 14.46 22.52 -1.21
CA PRO A 73 15.22 23.77 -1.13
C PRO A 73 16.38 23.67 -0.14
#